data_AF-A0A3D1KJL2-F1
#
_entry.id   AF-A0A3D1KJL2-F1
#
_cell.length_a   1.000
_cell.length_b   1.000
_cell.length_c   1.000
_cell.angle_alpha   90.00
_cell.angle_beta   90.00
_cell.angle_gamma   90.00
#
_symmetry.space_group_name_H-M   'P 1'
#
loop_
_entity.id
_entity.type
_entity.pdbx_description
1 polymer ?
#
loop_
_entity_poly.entity_id
_entity_poly.type
_entity_poly.pdbx_seq_one_letter_code
_entity_poly.pdbx_strand_id
1 'polypeptide(L)'
;MLRQYAEARNWEGLKRYLAMLSHSQFRAAGNLLSEETLPALSGNDFWECFLCIVPTHTKAYLTTFLKAAKRLYSDKRLEIDNESFEKFGRWVHGQERTIDEKKTVEALLPIVRTPGEVNLLFEIFGVEDIRKKVAYLMPCDGVTTYYALFQCFRHLDHYPELLSAYCNRLMAKGDDRAFNLVSIMKCYFGLPSVKGHFSLKLSAYELSRLDASFEDFKSIICRI
;
A
#
# COMPACT_ATOMS: atom_id res chain seq x y z
N MET A 1 -23.93 20.37 8.76
CA MET A 1 -23.04 21.36 8.14
C MET A 1 -21.90 20.72 7.33
N LEU A 2 -21.11 19.79 7.89
CA LEU A 2 -20.04 19.09 7.11
C LEU A 2 -20.58 18.40 5.84
N ARG A 3 -21.69 17.66 5.95
CA ARG A 3 -22.36 17.05 4.79
C ARG A 3 -22.82 18.05 3.74
N GLN A 4 -23.28 19.24 4.14
CA GLN A 4 -23.74 20.26 3.19
C GLN A 4 -22.58 20.78 2.33
N TYR A 5 -21.39 20.97 2.91
CA TYR A 5 -20.20 21.31 2.12
C TYR A 5 -19.80 20.18 1.18
N ALA A 6 -19.96 18.92 1.62
CA ALA A 6 -19.64 17.75 0.80
C ALA A 6 -20.63 17.54 -0.35
N GLU A 7 -21.93 17.68 -0.10
CA GLU A 7 -22.98 17.64 -1.12
C GLU A 7 -22.82 18.77 -2.15
N ALA A 8 -22.42 19.96 -1.69
CA ALA A 8 -22.14 21.10 -2.56
C ALA A 8 -20.75 21.07 -3.22
N ARG A 9 -19.93 20.04 -2.95
CA ARG A 9 -18.53 19.92 -3.40
C ARG A 9 -17.68 21.16 -3.10
N ASN A 10 -17.99 21.85 -2.01
CA ASN A 10 -17.30 23.07 -1.61
C ASN A 10 -16.16 22.74 -0.62
N TRP A 11 -15.09 22.15 -1.15
CA TRP A 11 -13.94 21.68 -0.37
C TRP A 11 -13.21 22.83 0.34
N GLU A 12 -13.08 23.99 -0.29
CA GLU A 12 -12.49 25.18 0.33
C GLU A 12 -13.38 25.76 1.44
N GLY A 13 -14.71 25.70 1.29
CA GLY A 13 -15.65 26.03 2.36
C GLY A 13 -15.52 25.09 3.55
N LEU A 14 -15.43 23.78 3.29
CA LEU A 14 -15.18 22.76 4.31
C LEU A 14 -13.85 23.01 5.04
N LYS A 15 -12.78 23.31 4.29
CA LYS A 15 -11.46 23.64 4.82
C LYS A 15 -11.50 24.85 5.76
N ARG A 16 -12.14 25.94 5.34
CA ARG A 16 -12.31 27.15 6.15
C ARG A 16 -13.12 26.86 7.42
N TYR A 17 -14.21 26.11 7.28
CA TYR A 17 -15.03 25.72 8.43
C TYR A 17 -14.22 24.91 9.46
N LEU A 18 -13.48 23.90 9.02
CA LEU A 18 -12.63 23.07 9.89
C LEU A 18 -11.55 23.89 10.60
N ALA A 19 -10.98 24.89 9.93
CA ALA A 19 -9.98 25.79 10.51
C ALA A 19 -10.52 26.73 11.59
N MET A 20 -11.84 27.00 11.61
CA MET A 20 -12.48 27.88 12.58
C MET A 20 -12.94 27.16 13.86
N LEU A 21 -12.84 25.83 13.92
CA LEU A 21 -13.32 25.06 15.05
C LEU A 21 -12.38 25.17 16.26
N SER A 22 -12.96 25.29 17.45
CA SER A 22 -12.21 25.09 18.70
C SER A 22 -11.77 23.62 18.85
N HIS A 23 -10.84 23.33 19.77
CA HIS A 23 -10.34 21.97 19.97
C HIS A 23 -11.43 20.93 20.30
N SER A 24 -12.46 21.30 21.07
CA SER A 24 -13.57 20.39 21.39
C SER A 24 -14.46 20.14 20.17
N GLN A 25 -14.77 21.19 19.42
CA GLN A 25 -15.55 21.11 18.17
C GLN A 25 -14.79 20.33 17.10
N PHE A 26 -13.47 20.46 17.05
CA PHE A 26 -12.62 19.73 16.10
C PHE A 26 -12.69 18.23 16.30
N ARG A 27 -12.69 17.75 17.57
CA ARG A 27 -12.84 16.31 17.87
C ARG A 27 -14.20 15.79 17.43
N ALA A 28 -15.29 16.51 17.74
CA ALA A 28 -16.63 16.15 17.31
C ALA A 28 -16.78 16.14 15.78
N ALA A 29 -16.23 17.17 15.11
CA ALA A 29 -16.20 17.25 13.66
C ALA A 29 -15.35 16.13 13.03
N GLY A 30 -14.25 15.72 13.66
CA GLY A 30 -13.42 14.59 13.23
C GLY A 30 -14.19 13.26 13.22
N ASN A 31 -15.03 13.03 14.24
CA ASN A 31 -15.90 11.84 14.27
C ASN A 31 -16.93 11.88 13.15
N LEU A 32 -17.65 12.99 12.97
CA LEU A 32 -18.62 13.17 11.88
C LEU A 32 -17.97 13.08 10.49
N LEU A 33 -16.74 13.57 10.35
CA LEU A 33 -15.97 13.46 9.12
C LEU A 33 -15.67 11.98 8.82
N SER A 34 -15.22 11.22 9.82
CA SER A 34 -14.85 9.81 9.68
C SER A 34 -16.05 8.87 9.48
N GLU A 35 -17.16 9.11 10.17
CA GLU A 35 -18.29 8.18 10.24
C GLU A 35 -19.35 8.45 9.17
N GLU A 36 -19.51 9.72 8.77
CA GLU A 36 -20.60 10.13 7.89
C GLU A 36 -20.11 10.77 6.59
N THR A 37 -19.26 11.78 6.69
CA THR A 37 -18.96 12.65 5.54
C THR A 37 -18.06 11.93 4.53
N LEU A 38 -16.91 11.41 4.97
CA LEU A 38 -15.97 10.72 4.08
C LEU A 38 -16.54 9.41 3.51
N PRO A 39 -17.23 8.56 4.28
CA PRO A 39 -17.85 7.34 3.74
C PRO A 39 -18.96 7.60 2.71
N ALA A 40 -19.55 8.80 2.68
CA ALA A 40 -20.53 9.16 1.67
C ALA A 40 -19.88 9.52 0.31
N LEU A 41 -18.60 9.93 0.29
CA LEU A 41 -17.88 10.27 -0.94
C LEU A 41 -17.45 9.02 -1.72
N SER A 42 -17.08 9.22 -2.99
CA SER A 42 -16.54 8.17 -3.86
C SER A 42 -15.70 8.76 -4.98
N GLY A 43 -14.80 7.94 -5.55
CA GLY A 43 -14.00 8.30 -6.73
C GLY A 43 -13.28 9.64 -6.56
N ASN A 44 -13.44 10.50 -7.57
CA ASN A 44 -12.75 11.79 -7.62
C ASN A 44 -13.17 12.74 -6.49
N ASP A 45 -14.44 12.77 -6.09
CA ASP A 45 -14.93 13.67 -5.03
C ASP A 45 -14.21 13.40 -3.69
N PHE A 46 -13.92 12.13 -3.40
CA PHE A 46 -13.15 11.77 -2.21
C PHE A 46 -11.71 12.30 -2.31
N TRP A 47 -11.05 12.09 -3.45
CA TRP A 47 -9.64 12.47 -3.62
C TRP A 47 -9.43 13.98 -3.74
N GLU A 48 -10.37 14.73 -4.32
CA GLU A 48 -10.34 16.20 -4.32
C GLU A 48 -10.48 16.75 -2.90
N CYS A 49 -11.42 16.21 -2.13
CA CYS A 49 -11.56 16.54 -0.72
C CYS A 49 -10.29 16.19 0.07
N PHE A 50 -9.71 15.01 -0.19
CA PHE A 50 -8.43 14.58 0.39
C PHE A 50 -7.32 15.60 0.09
N LEU A 51 -7.13 15.95 -1.18
CA LEU A 51 -6.09 16.87 -1.64
C LEU A 51 -6.28 18.29 -1.09
N CYS A 52 -7.52 18.76 -0.95
CA CYS A 52 -7.81 20.07 -0.39
C CYS A 52 -7.55 20.14 1.12
N ILE A 53 -7.95 19.11 1.88
CA ILE A 53 -7.96 19.13 3.34
C ILE A 53 -6.66 18.61 3.96
N VAL A 54 -6.18 17.43 3.53
CA VAL A 54 -5.09 16.72 4.20
C VAL A 54 -3.79 17.54 4.27
N PRO A 55 -3.34 18.25 3.22
CA PRO A 55 -2.12 19.06 3.26
C PRO A 55 -2.13 20.18 4.32
N THR A 56 -3.31 20.66 4.73
CA THR A 56 -3.41 21.75 5.71
C THR A 56 -2.94 21.37 7.11
N HIS A 57 -3.13 20.10 7.50
CA HIS A 57 -2.65 19.58 8.78
C HIS A 57 -2.60 18.03 8.77
N THR A 58 -1.57 17.46 8.13
CA THR A 58 -1.49 16.00 7.91
C THR A 58 -1.55 15.18 9.20
N LYS A 59 -0.99 15.69 10.31
CA LYS A 59 -1.07 15.03 11.62
C LYS A 59 -2.49 14.82 12.13
N ALA A 60 -3.44 15.67 11.72
CA ALA A 60 -4.83 15.58 12.16
C ALA A 60 -5.70 14.78 11.19
N TYR A 61 -5.48 14.95 9.88
CA TYR A 61 -6.41 14.44 8.88
C TYR A 61 -5.97 13.15 8.20
N LEU A 62 -4.67 12.95 7.99
CA LEU A 62 -4.18 11.89 7.10
C LEU A 62 -4.71 10.50 7.50
N THR A 63 -4.56 10.11 8.76
CA THR A 63 -5.04 8.82 9.25
C THR A 63 -6.56 8.65 9.10
N THR A 64 -7.34 9.71 9.35
CA THR A 64 -8.80 9.69 9.26
C THR A 64 -9.23 9.47 7.81
N PHE A 65 -8.64 10.21 6.88
CA PHE A 65 -8.89 10.04 5.46
C PHE A 65 -8.43 8.66 4.95
N LEU A 66 -7.25 8.18 5.36
CA LEU A 66 -6.77 6.85 4.95
C LEU A 66 -7.67 5.73 5.45
N LYS A 67 -8.25 5.83 6.65
CA LYS A 67 -9.24 4.86 7.14
C LYS A 67 -10.49 4.82 6.25
N ALA A 68 -11.00 5.99 5.86
CA ALA A 68 -12.13 6.08 4.93
C ALA A 68 -11.76 5.57 3.53
N ALA A 69 -10.59 5.92 3.02
CA ALA A 69 -10.07 5.46 1.73
C ALA A 69 -10.00 3.94 1.67
N LYS A 70 -9.47 3.29 2.72
CA LYS A 70 -9.43 1.82 2.82
C LYS A 70 -10.83 1.20 2.70
N ARG A 71 -11.81 1.76 3.42
CA ARG A 71 -13.19 1.27 3.38
C ARG A 71 -13.80 1.43 1.99
N LEU A 72 -13.73 2.63 1.42
CA LEU A 72 -14.27 2.92 0.09
C LEU A 72 -13.59 2.08 -1.00
N TYR A 73 -12.29 1.84 -0.86
CA TYR A 73 -11.54 0.98 -1.76
C TYR A 73 -12.01 -0.48 -1.64
N SER A 74 -12.18 -1.03 -0.43
CA SER A 74 -12.75 -2.37 -0.26
C SER A 74 -14.17 -2.48 -0.87
N ASP A 75 -14.96 -1.41 -0.76
CA ASP A 75 -16.32 -1.33 -1.32
C ASP A 75 -16.35 -1.05 -2.83
N LYS A 76 -15.18 -0.99 -3.51
CA LYS A 76 -15.03 -0.66 -4.95
C LYS A 76 -15.58 0.72 -5.34
N ARG A 77 -15.63 1.65 -4.39
CA ARG A 77 -16.05 3.05 -4.58
C ARG A 77 -14.87 4.01 -4.73
N LEU A 78 -13.65 3.49 -4.72
CA LEU A 78 -12.43 4.25 -4.83
C LEU A 78 -11.40 3.46 -5.65
N GLU A 79 -10.64 4.20 -6.46
CA GLU A 79 -9.51 3.73 -7.26
C GLU A 79 -8.27 4.53 -6.86
N ILE A 80 -7.10 3.88 -6.89
CA ILE A 80 -5.83 4.53 -6.54
C ILE A 80 -5.30 5.38 -7.69
N ASP A 81 -5.61 4.98 -8.92
CA ASP A 81 -5.34 5.76 -10.13
C ASP A 81 -6.27 6.97 -10.18
N ASN A 82 -5.82 8.06 -9.59
CA ASN A 82 -6.56 9.32 -9.54
C ASN A 82 -5.62 10.51 -9.50
N GLU A 83 -5.89 11.51 -10.35
CA GLU A 83 -5.08 12.71 -10.50
C GLU A 83 -4.92 13.49 -9.18
N SER A 84 -5.96 13.59 -8.35
CA SER A 84 -5.89 14.30 -7.07
C SER A 84 -5.04 13.55 -6.04
N PHE A 85 -5.09 12.21 -6.04
CA PHE A 85 -4.22 11.40 -5.20
C PHE A 85 -2.76 11.47 -5.66
N GLU A 86 -2.53 11.44 -6.96
CA GLU A 86 -1.20 11.61 -7.55
C GLU A 86 -0.60 12.98 -7.18
N LYS A 87 -1.36 14.07 -7.32
CA LYS A 87 -0.94 15.42 -6.91
C LYS A 87 -0.53 15.46 -5.43
N PHE A 88 -1.26 14.76 -4.56
CA PHE A 88 -0.89 14.66 -3.15
C PHE A 88 0.44 13.92 -2.97
N GLY A 89 0.65 12.80 -3.65
CA GLY A 89 1.90 12.05 -3.58
C GLY A 89 3.11 12.86 -4.07
N ARG A 90 2.98 13.54 -5.21
CA ARG A 90 4.04 14.43 -5.73
C ARG A 90 4.34 15.56 -4.75
N TRP A 91 3.33 16.13 -4.08
CA TRP A 91 3.54 17.13 -3.03
C TRP A 91 4.24 16.55 -1.80
N VAL A 92 3.86 15.36 -1.34
CA VAL A 92 4.53 14.66 -0.22
C VAL A 92 6.01 14.40 -0.55
N HIS A 93 6.27 13.91 -1.77
CA HIS A 93 7.62 13.63 -2.27
C HIS A 93 8.45 14.91 -2.37
N GLY A 94 7.95 15.95 -3.06
CA GLY A 94 8.66 17.21 -3.27
C GLY A 94 8.89 18.05 -2.00
N GLN A 95 8.19 17.74 -0.91
CA GLN A 95 8.38 18.36 0.40
C GLN A 95 9.14 17.44 1.38
N GLU A 96 9.71 16.32 0.89
CA GLU A 96 10.46 15.34 1.67
C GLU A 96 9.72 14.82 2.92
N ARG A 97 8.39 14.68 2.84
CA ARG A 97 7.54 14.33 4.00
C ARG A 97 7.52 12.82 4.23
N THR A 98 8.66 12.27 4.59
CA THR A 98 8.90 10.83 4.80
C THR A 98 7.89 10.16 5.74
N ILE A 99 7.41 10.86 6.77
CA ILE A 99 6.39 10.34 7.70
C ILE A 99 5.03 10.18 7.02
N ASP A 100 4.63 11.14 6.18
CA ASP A 100 3.33 11.12 5.51
C ASP A 100 3.34 10.13 4.34
N GLU A 101 4.48 10.03 3.64
CA GLU A 101 4.78 8.96 2.67
C GLU A 101 4.59 7.59 3.32
N LYS A 102 5.35 7.32 4.40
CA LYS A 102 5.31 6.04 5.11
C LYS A 102 3.90 5.69 5.56
N LYS A 103 3.18 6.62 6.20
CA LYS A 103 1.80 6.39 6.64
C LYS A 103 0.86 6.06 5.50
N THR A 104 1.00 6.74 4.36
CA THR A 104 0.12 6.53 3.21
C THR A 104 0.40 5.20 2.53
N VAL A 105 1.67 4.91 2.26
CA VAL A 105 2.10 3.66 1.63
C VAL A 105 1.76 2.46 2.53
N GLU A 106 2.11 2.47 3.81
CA GLU A 106 1.78 1.39 4.75
C GLU A 106 0.27 1.21 4.94
N ALA A 107 -0.52 2.28 4.75
CA ALA A 107 -1.97 2.18 4.83
C ALA A 107 -2.57 1.49 3.60
N LEU A 108 -2.15 1.86 2.39
CA LEU A 108 -2.80 1.45 1.15
C LEU A 108 -2.19 0.18 0.54
N LEU A 109 -0.89 -0.02 0.69
CA LEU A 109 -0.15 -1.13 0.07
C LEU A 109 -0.74 -2.52 0.42
N PRO A 110 -1.19 -2.82 1.65
CA PRO A 110 -1.77 -4.13 1.96
C PRO A 110 -3.11 -4.43 1.27
N ILE A 111 -3.83 -3.40 0.81
CA ILE A 111 -5.18 -3.56 0.28
C ILE A 111 -5.25 -3.46 -1.24
N VAL A 112 -4.17 -3.11 -1.94
CA VAL A 112 -4.16 -3.00 -3.40
C VAL A 112 -4.50 -4.34 -4.06
N ARG A 113 -5.18 -4.29 -5.21
CA ARG A 113 -5.74 -5.46 -5.90
C ARG A 113 -4.77 -6.01 -6.94
N THR A 114 -4.02 -5.14 -7.61
CA THR A 114 -3.16 -5.54 -8.74
C THR A 114 -1.69 -5.16 -8.56
N PRO A 115 -0.75 -5.87 -9.20
CA PRO A 115 0.66 -5.47 -9.19
C PRO A 115 0.89 -4.09 -9.79
N GLY A 116 0.06 -3.69 -10.76
CA GLY A 116 0.09 -2.34 -11.33
C GLY A 116 -0.17 -1.26 -10.28
N GLU A 117 -1.13 -1.48 -9.38
CA GLU A 117 -1.40 -0.54 -8.28
C GLU A 117 -0.27 -0.49 -7.25
N VAL A 118 0.48 -1.57 -7.02
CA VAL A 118 1.69 -1.53 -6.18
C VAL A 118 2.73 -0.60 -6.81
N ASN A 119 3.00 -0.76 -8.11
CA ASN A 119 3.97 0.06 -8.82
C ASN A 119 3.54 1.52 -8.87
N LEU A 120 2.27 1.77 -9.19
CA LEU A 120 1.67 3.11 -9.19
C LEU A 120 1.83 3.78 -7.82
N LEU A 121 1.58 3.06 -6.72
CA LEU A 121 1.74 3.63 -5.38
C LEU A 121 3.21 4.01 -5.10
N PHE A 122 4.18 3.21 -5.54
CA PHE A 122 5.59 3.58 -5.41
C PHE A 122 5.98 4.76 -6.30
N GLU A 123 5.45 4.84 -7.52
CA GLU A 123 5.68 5.94 -8.45
C GLU A 123 5.12 7.27 -7.92
N ILE A 124 3.87 7.27 -7.45
CA ILE A 124 3.18 8.44 -6.86
C ILE A 124 3.99 9.08 -5.73
N PHE A 125 4.67 8.25 -4.93
CA PHE A 125 5.45 8.68 -3.77
C PHE A 125 6.96 8.77 -4.01
N GLY A 126 7.43 8.53 -5.24
CA GLY A 126 8.85 8.58 -5.60
C GLY A 126 9.71 7.56 -4.82
N VAL A 127 9.15 6.37 -4.54
CA VAL A 127 9.87 5.28 -3.88
C VAL A 127 10.63 4.50 -4.95
N GLU A 128 11.86 4.92 -5.25
CA GLU A 128 12.68 4.29 -6.29
C GLU A 128 13.60 3.18 -5.73
N ASP A 129 14.19 3.41 -4.55
CA ASP A 129 15.14 2.49 -3.93
C ASP A 129 14.51 1.12 -3.64
N ILE A 130 15.13 0.06 -4.18
CA ILE A 130 14.63 -1.31 -4.07
C ILE A 130 14.58 -1.76 -2.60
N ARG A 131 15.54 -1.37 -1.77
CA ARG A 131 15.56 -1.77 -0.36
C ARG A 131 14.42 -1.12 0.42
N LYS A 132 14.07 0.13 0.10
CA LYS A 132 12.90 0.85 0.62
C LYS A 132 11.60 0.20 0.16
N LYS A 133 11.48 -0.21 -1.11
CA LYS A 133 10.33 -1.00 -1.60
C LYS A 133 10.18 -2.31 -0.82
N VAL A 134 11.27 -3.07 -0.66
CA VAL A 134 11.28 -4.29 0.15
C VAL A 134 10.83 -4.00 1.59
N ALA A 135 11.32 -2.92 2.20
CA ALA A 135 10.92 -2.54 3.56
C ALA A 135 9.40 -2.28 3.70
N TYR A 136 8.77 -1.69 2.68
CA TYR A 136 7.31 -1.52 2.65
C TYR A 136 6.53 -2.82 2.38
N LEU A 137 7.08 -3.71 1.56
CA LEU A 137 6.41 -4.95 1.15
C LEU A 137 6.50 -6.05 2.21
N MET A 138 7.60 -6.13 2.96
CA MET A 138 7.86 -7.18 3.95
C MET A 138 6.75 -7.35 5.01
N PRO A 139 6.12 -6.28 5.54
CA PRO A 139 5.00 -6.43 6.47
C PRO A 139 3.69 -6.94 5.84
N CYS A 140 3.55 -6.85 4.52
CA CYS A 140 2.30 -7.20 3.82
C CYS A 140 2.18 -8.71 3.59
N ASP A 141 0.94 -9.23 3.57
CA ASP A 141 0.57 -10.65 3.41
C ASP A 141 -0.25 -10.97 2.14
N GLY A 142 -0.48 -9.95 1.31
CA GLY A 142 -1.21 -10.07 0.05
C GLY A 142 -0.39 -10.80 -1.01
N VAL A 143 -1.08 -11.57 -1.86
CA VAL A 143 -0.47 -12.23 -3.03
C VAL A 143 0.16 -11.20 -3.96
N THR A 144 -0.53 -10.08 -4.17
CA THR A 144 -0.06 -8.95 -4.97
C THR A 144 1.23 -8.34 -4.42
N THR A 145 1.31 -8.15 -3.10
CA THR A 145 2.52 -7.63 -2.45
C THR A 145 3.65 -8.66 -2.44
N TYR A 146 3.36 -9.96 -2.36
CA TYR A 146 4.39 -10.99 -2.50
C TYR A 146 4.94 -11.10 -3.92
N TYR A 147 4.11 -10.90 -4.93
CA TYR A 147 4.60 -10.81 -6.31
C TYR A 147 5.53 -9.61 -6.50
N ALA A 148 5.13 -8.43 -6.01
CA ALA A 148 6.01 -7.25 -6.06
C ALA A 148 7.32 -7.46 -5.27
N LEU A 149 7.26 -8.17 -4.13
CA LEU A 149 8.44 -8.53 -3.35
C LEU A 149 9.37 -9.48 -4.11
N PHE A 150 8.81 -10.49 -4.77
CA PHE A 150 9.54 -11.39 -5.68
C PHE A 150 10.25 -10.60 -6.79
N GLN A 151 9.57 -9.65 -7.42
CA GLN A 151 10.18 -8.79 -8.45
C GLN A 151 11.31 -7.92 -7.87
N CYS A 152 11.14 -7.35 -6.66
CA CYS A 152 12.23 -6.62 -6.00
C CYS A 152 13.45 -7.51 -5.74
N PHE A 153 13.24 -8.76 -5.33
CA PHE A 153 14.33 -9.70 -5.08
C PHE A 153 15.10 -10.09 -6.35
N ARG A 154 14.46 -10.11 -7.53
CA ARG A 154 15.16 -10.33 -8.80
C ARG A 154 16.21 -9.25 -9.07
N HIS A 155 15.95 -8.01 -8.66
CA HIS A 155 16.95 -6.95 -8.75
C HIS A 155 18.05 -7.04 -7.68
N LEU A 156 17.89 -7.93 -6.70
CA LEU A 156 18.86 -8.20 -5.62
C LEU A 156 19.51 -9.58 -5.75
N ASP A 157 19.33 -10.28 -6.88
CA ASP A 157 19.92 -11.58 -7.25
C ASP A 157 21.39 -11.70 -6.82
N HIS A 158 22.17 -10.65 -7.08
CA HIS A 158 23.61 -10.60 -6.84
C HIS A 158 24.00 -10.49 -5.35
N TYR A 159 23.02 -10.50 -4.43
CA TYR A 159 23.23 -10.39 -2.98
C TYR A 159 22.59 -11.57 -2.23
N PRO A 160 23.11 -12.81 -2.40
CA PRO A 160 22.49 -14.02 -1.85
C PRO A 160 22.39 -14.01 -0.30
N GLU A 161 23.34 -13.40 0.42
CA GLU A 161 23.28 -13.27 1.88
C GLU A 161 22.12 -12.36 2.32
N LEU A 162 21.89 -11.26 1.59
CA LEU A 162 20.80 -10.34 1.85
C LEU A 162 19.45 -11.00 1.57
N LEU A 163 19.33 -11.69 0.43
CA LEU A 163 18.14 -12.47 0.10
C LEU A 163 17.84 -13.54 1.15
N SER A 164 18.87 -14.22 1.65
CA SER A 164 18.76 -15.19 2.74
C SER A 164 18.23 -14.54 4.04
N ALA A 165 18.72 -13.35 4.37
CA ALA A 165 18.25 -12.59 5.53
C ALA A 165 16.76 -12.20 5.38
N TYR A 166 16.32 -11.78 4.20
CA TYR A 166 14.90 -11.53 3.93
C TYR A 166 14.05 -12.80 4.01
N CYS A 167 14.54 -13.92 3.49
CA CYS A 167 13.87 -15.22 3.62
C CYS A 167 13.66 -15.62 5.08
N ASN A 168 14.68 -15.43 5.94
CA ASN A 168 14.56 -15.69 7.38
C ASN A 168 13.50 -14.80 8.04
N ARG A 169 13.42 -13.52 7.64
CA ARG A 169 12.38 -12.60 8.13
C ARG A 169 10.97 -13.01 7.66
N LEU A 170 10.83 -13.49 6.42
CA LEU A 170 9.57 -14.02 5.90
C LEU A 170 9.14 -15.27 6.67
N MET A 171 10.05 -16.21 6.95
CA MET A 171 9.74 -17.39 7.77
C MET A 171 9.30 -17.01 9.19
N ALA A 172 9.91 -15.97 9.78
CA ALA A 172 9.53 -15.48 11.11
C ALA A 172 8.11 -14.87 11.16
N LYS A 173 7.55 -14.48 10.00
CA LYS A 173 6.18 -13.96 9.89
C LYS A 173 5.12 -15.05 10.10
N GLY A 174 5.45 -16.29 9.75
CA GLY A 174 4.66 -17.46 10.10
C GLY A 174 3.40 -17.74 9.26
N ASP A 175 3.14 -16.97 8.19
CA ASP A 175 2.03 -17.27 7.27
C ASP A 175 2.43 -18.26 6.15
N ASP A 176 1.51 -19.16 5.77
CA ASP A 176 1.78 -20.23 4.79
C ASP A 176 2.30 -19.70 3.45
N ARG A 177 1.78 -18.54 3.01
CA ARG A 177 2.19 -17.91 1.75
C ARG A 177 3.60 -17.34 1.84
N ALA A 178 4.02 -16.82 3.00
CA ALA A 178 5.42 -16.45 3.23
C ALA A 178 6.34 -17.67 3.12
N PHE A 179 5.95 -18.83 3.68
CA PHE A 179 6.72 -20.06 3.50
C PHE A 179 6.78 -20.52 2.04
N ASN A 180 5.67 -20.43 1.30
CA ASN A 180 5.65 -20.70 -0.13
C ASN A 180 6.57 -19.75 -0.91
N LEU A 181 6.53 -18.46 -0.60
CA LEU A 181 7.44 -17.47 -1.19
C LEU A 181 8.90 -17.82 -0.87
N VAL A 182 9.23 -18.19 0.36
CA VAL A 182 10.59 -18.59 0.72
C VAL A 182 11.03 -19.84 -0.04
N SER A 183 10.14 -20.82 -0.23
CA SER A 183 10.43 -22.01 -1.06
C SER A 183 10.73 -21.62 -2.51
N ILE A 184 9.88 -20.76 -3.10
CA ILE A 184 10.09 -20.18 -4.42
C ILE A 184 11.46 -19.51 -4.49
N MET A 185 11.83 -18.71 -3.49
CA MET A 185 13.08 -17.96 -3.50
C MET A 185 14.32 -18.82 -3.34
N LYS A 186 14.24 -19.84 -2.49
CA LYS A 186 15.29 -20.81 -2.33
C LYS A 186 15.59 -21.55 -3.63
N CYS A 187 14.56 -21.98 -4.35
CA CYS A 187 14.70 -22.69 -5.62
C CYS A 187 15.12 -21.76 -6.76
N TYR A 188 14.50 -20.58 -6.88
CA TYR A 188 14.71 -19.65 -7.99
C TYR A 188 16.11 -19.00 -7.95
N PHE A 189 16.59 -18.56 -6.78
CA PHE A 189 17.91 -17.92 -6.64
C PHE A 189 19.01 -18.89 -6.18
N GLY A 190 18.69 -20.16 -5.93
CA GLY A 190 19.64 -21.14 -5.44
C GLY A 190 20.26 -20.73 -4.10
N LEU A 191 19.45 -20.54 -3.06
CA LEU A 191 19.90 -20.07 -1.73
C LEU A 191 20.16 -21.24 -0.76
N PRO A 192 21.37 -21.83 -0.70
CA PRO A 192 21.64 -23.03 0.11
C PRO A 192 21.58 -22.76 1.62
N SER A 193 21.81 -21.52 2.04
CA SER A 193 21.81 -21.03 3.42
C SER A 193 20.42 -20.99 4.05
N VAL A 194 19.34 -20.96 3.25
CA VAL A 194 17.96 -20.93 3.75
C VAL A 194 17.57 -22.32 4.23
N LYS A 195 17.64 -22.51 5.56
CA LYS A 195 17.28 -23.75 6.26
C LYS A 195 15.77 -23.78 6.51
N GLY A 196 15.14 -24.92 6.21
CA GLY A 196 13.71 -25.12 6.39
C GLY A 196 13.21 -26.33 5.61
N HIS A 197 12.17 -27.00 6.11
CA HIS A 197 11.42 -27.99 5.36
C HIS A 197 10.29 -27.25 4.65
N PHE A 198 10.34 -27.18 3.32
CA PHE A 198 9.33 -26.51 2.52
C PHE A 198 8.46 -27.55 1.82
N SER A 199 7.15 -27.49 2.04
CA SER A 199 6.18 -28.40 1.43
C SER A 199 6.04 -28.16 -0.07
N LEU A 200 6.16 -26.89 -0.49
CA LEU A 200 6.08 -26.51 -1.89
C LEU A 200 7.29 -27.04 -2.68
N LYS A 201 7.03 -28.01 -3.56
CA LYS A 201 8.00 -28.54 -4.52
C LYS A 201 7.74 -27.91 -5.90
N LEU A 202 8.79 -27.40 -6.52
CA LEU A 202 8.71 -26.71 -7.82
C LEU A 202 9.50 -27.49 -8.87
N SER A 203 8.88 -27.73 -10.02
CA SER A 203 9.56 -28.23 -11.21
C SER A 203 10.32 -27.11 -11.94
N ALA A 204 11.28 -27.48 -12.80
CA ALA A 204 12.01 -26.51 -13.62
C ALA A 204 11.07 -25.66 -14.51
N TYR A 205 10.00 -26.27 -15.02
CA TYR A 205 8.99 -25.57 -15.82
C TYR A 205 8.25 -24.50 -15.01
N GLU A 206 7.83 -24.83 -13.79
CA GLU A 206 7.14 -23.87 -12.92
C GLU A 206 8.05 -22.72 -12.51
N LEU A 207 9.32 -23.00 -12.22
CA LEU A 207 10.31 -21.97 -11.93
C LEU A 207 10.46 -20.97 -13.09
N SER A 208 10.50 -21.47 -14.33
CA SER A 208 10.62 -20.64 -15.53
C SER A 208 9.39 -19.78 -15.86
N ARG A 209 8.25 -19.99 -15.18
CA ARG A 209 7.01 -19.23 -15.38
C ARG A 209 6.73 -18.20 -14.30
N LEU A 210 7.44 -18.27 -13.16
CA LEU A 210 7.21 -17.37 -12.03
C LEU A 210 7.39 -15.89 -12.38
N ASP A 211 8.24 -15.60 -13.36
CA ASP A 211 8.51 -14.25 -13.84
C ASP A 211 7.75 -13.86 -15.11
N ALA A 212 7.01 -14.80 -15.71
CA ALA A 212 6.26 -14.55 -16.94
C ALA A 212 4.99 -13.72 -16.69
N SER A 213 4.27 -13.97 -15.59
CA SER A 213 3.07 -13.20 -15.25
C SER A 213 2.70 -13.30 -13.77
N PHE A 214 1.88 -12.35 -13.33
CA PHE A 214 1.27 -12.37 -12.00
C PHE A 214 0.40 -13.61 -11.78
N GLU A 215 -0.38 -14.05 -12.79
CA GLU A 215 -1.26 -15.20 -12.65
C GLU A 215 -0.48 -16.52 -12.52
N ASP A 216 0.64 -16.65 -13.22
CA ASP A 216 1.53 -17.81 -13.08
C ASP A 216 2.11 -17.88 -11.66
N PHE A 217 2.64 -16.76 -11.17
CA PHE A 217 3.12 -16.66 -9.79
C PHE A 217 2.03 -16.96 -8.76
N LYS A 218 0.84 -16.36 -8.93
CA LYS A 218 -0.32 -16.55 -8.05
C LYS A 218 -0.77 -18.00 -7.99
N SER A 219 -0.77 -18.70 -9.13
CA SER A 219 -1.13 -20.13 -9.20
C SER A 219 -0.20 -21.03 -8.37
N ILE A 220 1.04 -20.60 -8.13
CA ILE A 220 2.05 -21.33 -7.38
C ILE A 220 2.04 -20.95 -5.90
N ILE A 221 2.08 -19.65 -5.58
CA ILE A 221 2.15 -19.19 -4.18
C ILE A 221 0.89 -19.52 -3.37
N CYS A 222 -0.26 -19.70 -4.02
CA CYS A 222 -1.52 -20.05 -3.37
C CYS A 222 -1.73 -21.56 -3.20
N ARG A 223 -0.77 -22.42 -3.55
CA ARG A 223 -0.88 -23.87 -3.33
C ARG A 223 -0.81 -24.17 -1.83
N ILE A 224 -1.71 -25.04 -1.38
CA ILE A 224 -1.77 -25.58 0.00
C ILE A 224 -1.15 -26.97 -0.03
#